data_AF-A0A957M7D0-F1
#
_entry.id   AF-A0A957M7D0-F1
#
_cell.length_a   1.000
_cell.length_b   1.000
_cell.length_c   1.000
_cell.angle_alpha   90.00
_cell.angle_beta   90.00
_cell.angle_gamma   90.00
#
_symmetry.space_group_name_H-M   'P 1'
#
loop_
_entity.id
_entity.type
_entity.pdbx_description
1 polymer ?
#
loop_
_entity_poly.entity_id
_entity_poly.type
_entity_poly.pdbx_seq_one_letter_code
_entity_poly.pdbx_strand_id
1 'polypeptide(L)'
;SDFQCPFCQRHVQDTQPALDEEFVDSGEVMWIFKHFPLNIHPQAPAAGAAAECAGDQGKFWEMHDLLFADPQSWSISDPNPVFTDLAGQLELDVDAFNTCLADPATAERVTSDMNDGAPFVQGTPTFIVLFNGEGRIIPGALPLETFSQALQEIIDQTN
;
A
#
# COMPACT_ATOMS: atom_id res chain seq x y z
N SER A 1 -3.89 -1.34 -3.16
CA SER A 1 -4.34 -0.22 -2.32
C SER A 1 -4.07 1.09 -3.05
N ASP A 2 -4.64 2.20 -2.58
CA ASP A 2 -4.53 3.53 -3.18
C ASP A 2 -4.22 4.54 -2.06
N PHE A 3 -3.10 5.27 -2.20
CA PHE A 3 -2.62 6.21 -1.18
C PHE A 3 -3.53 7.42 -0.93
N GLN A 4 -4.39 7.82 -1.89
CA GLN A 4 -5.36 8.91 -1.72
C GLN A 4 -6.74 8.41 -1.26
N CYS A 5 -6.94 7.09 -1.19
CA CYS A 5 -8.22 6.55 -0.79
C CYS A 5 -8.42 6.67 0.73
N PRO A 6 -9.48 7.35 1.20
CA PRO A 6 -9.72 7.54 2.63
C PRO A 6 -10.02 6.21 3.36
N PHE A 7 -10.58 5.22 2.67
CA PHE A 7 -10.78 3.89 3.25
C PHE A 7 -9.47 3.09 3.37
N CYS A 8 -8.53 3.29 2.43
CA CYS A 8 -7.20 2.68 2.53
C CYS A 8 -6.45 3.28 3.71
N GLN A 9 -6.45 4.61 3.82
CA GLN A 9 -5.90 5.32 4.97
C GLN A 9 -6.49 4.79 6.29
N ARG A 10 -7.82 4.69 6.38
CA ARG A 10 -8.49 4.17 7.57
C ARG A 10 -8.02 2.76 7.93
N HIS A 11 -7.88 1.87 6.95
CA HIS A 11 -7.37 0.52 7.22
C HIS A 11 -5.95 0.56 7.80
N VAL A 12 -5.05 1.31 7.17
CA VAL A 12 -3.65 1.42 7.61
C VAL A 12 -3.54 2.03 9.00
N GLN A 13 -4.38 3.01 9.34
CA GLN A 13 -4.33 3.69 10.64
C GLN A 13 -5.05 2.93 11.76
N ASP A 14 -6.21 2.33 11.46
CA ASP A 14 -7.13 1.83 12.51
C ASP A 14 -7.16 0.31 12.61
N THR A 15 -6.77 -0.43 11.56
CA THR A 15 -6.94 -1.89 11.48
C THR A 15 -5.63 -2.63 11.35
N GLN A 16 -4.77 -2.22 10.41
CA GLN A 16 -3.53 -2.90 10.10
C GLN A 16 -2.60 -3.09 11.32
N PRO A 17 -2.40 -2.10 12.22
CA PRO A 17 -1.47 -2.27 13.33
C PRO A 17 -1.85 -3.42 14.29
N ALA A 18 -3.15 -3.63 14.51
CA ALA A 18 -3.62 -4.73 15.34
C ALA A 18 -3.54 -6.08 14.62
N LEU A 19 -3.75 -6.11 13.29
CA LEU A 19 -3.51 -7.31 12.50
C LEU A 19 -2.02 -7.68 12.42
N ASP A 20 -1.15 -6.68 12.42
CA ASP A 20 0.30 -6.87 12.41
C ASP A 20 0.76 -7.54 13.71
N GLU A 21 0.30 -7.02 14.87
CA GLU A 21 0.55 -7.60 16.19
C GLU A 21 -0.01 -9.03 16.30
N GLU A 22 -1.19 -9.29 15.74
CA GLU A 22 -1.87 -10.59 15.87
C GLU A 22 -1.28 -11.65 14.94
N PHE A 23 -0.98 -11.32 13.67
CA PHE A 23 -0.67 -12.32 12.63
C PHE A 23 0.67 -12.13 11.92
N VAL A 24 1.19 -10.90 11.85
CA VAL A 24 2.45 -10.64 11.11
C VAL A 24 3.65 -10.86 11.99
N ASP A 25 3.59 -10.41 13.24
CA ASP A 25 4.67 -10.59 14.23
C ASP A 25 4.90 -12.08 14.57
N SER A 26 3.85 -12.91 14.49
CA SER A 26 3.95 -14.37 14.63
C SER A 26 4.50 -15.06 13.37
N GLY A 27 4.49 -14.37 12.23
CA GLY A 27 4.87 -14.90 10.92
C GLY A 27 3.79 -15.71 10.20
N GLU A 28 2.54 -15.67 10.68
CA GLU A 28 1.41 -16.36 10.06
C GLU A 28 0.93 -15.64 8.79
N VAL A 29 1.07 -14.31 8.75
CA VAL A 29 0.70 -13.45 7.62
C VAL A 29 1.90 -12.60 7.19
N MET A 30 1.99 -12.37 5.88
CA MET A 30 2.94 -11.43 5.29
C MET A 30 2.18 -10.49 4.36
N TRP A 31 2.37 -9.19 4.54
CA TRP A 31 1.80 -8.21 3.63
C TRP A 31 2.59 -8.10 2.34
N ILE A 32 1.85 -8.05 1.23
CA ILE A 32 2.36 -7.64 -0.08
C ILE A 32 1.50 -6.47 -0.51
N PHE A 33 2.13 -5.29 -0.67
CA PHE A 33 1.44 -4.14 -1.21
C PHE A 33 1.41 -4.22 -2.74
N LYS A 34 0.25 -3.92 -3.32
CA LYS A 34 0.06 -3.78 -4.76
C LYS A 34 -0.62 -2.44 -5.03
N HIS A 35 -0.05 -1.63 -5.92
CA HIS A 35 -0.64 -0.33 -6.27
C HIS A 35 -1.92 -0.51 -7.09
N PHE A 36 -2.96 0.26 -6.73
CA PHE A 36 -4.21 0.30 -7.51
C PHE A 36 -4.79 1.72 -7.48
N PRO A 37 -4.10 2.71 -8.07
CA PRO A 37 -4.57 4.10 -8.09
C PRO A 37 -5.88 4.20 -8.86
N LEU A 38 -6.91 4.78 -8.24
CA LEU A 38 -8.21 5.00 -8.85
C LEU A 38 -8.20 6.29 -9.68
N ASN A 39 -8.92 6.32 -10.80
CA ASN A 39 -8.98 7.49 -11.69
C ASN A 39 -9.47 8.79 -11.00
N ILE A 40 -10.19 8.67 -9.89
CA ILE A 40 -10.67 9.82 -9.09
C ILE A 40 -9.59 10.40 -8.15
N HIS A 41 -8.43 9.75 -8.08
CA HIS A 41 -7.31 10.09 -7.22
C HIS A 41 -6.08 10.43 -8.08
N PRO A 42 -5.97 11.68 -8.58
CA PRO A 42 -5.00 12.04 -9.61
C PRO A 42 -3.53 11.90 -9.17
N GLN A 43 -3.25 12.02 -7.87
CA GLN A 43 -1.90 11.98 -7.31
C GLN A 43 -1.52 10.61 -6.74
N ALA A 44 -2.45 9.66 -6.68
CA ALA A 44 -2.19 8.30 -6.22
C ALA A 44 -1.10 7.57 -7.05
N PRO A 45 -1.02 7.73 -8.40
CA PRO A 45 0.09 7.17 -9.16
C PRO A 45 1.45 7.72 -8.73
N ALA A 46 1.53 9.03 -8.45
CA ALA A 46 2.77 9.67 -8.03
C ALA A 46 3.19 9.24 -6.61
N ALA A 47 2.23 9.11 -5.69
CA ALA A 47 2.46 8.53 -4.36
C ALA A 47 2.92 7.06 -4.44
N GLY A 48 2.35 6.28 -5.37
CA GLY A 48 2.81 4.93 -5.66
C GLY A 48 4.27 4.90 -6.09
N ALA A 49 4.64 5.78 -7.03
CA ALA A 49 6.04 5.91 -7.48
C ALA A 49 6.98 6.34 -6.35
N ALA A 50 6.55 7.24 -5.45
CA ALA A 50 7.33 7.61 -4.28
C ALA A 50 7.58 6.44 -3.32
N ALA A 51 6.56 5.62 -3.05
CA ALA A 51 6.70 4.41 -2.23
C ALA A 51 7.65 3.39 -2.88
N GLU A 52 7.52 3.19 -4.19
CA GLU A 52 8.41 2.35 -5.00
C GLU A 52 9.88 2.81 -4.94
N CYS A 53 10.14 4.11 -5.11
CA CYS A 53 11.49 4.67 -5.03
C CYS A 53 12.11 4.60 -3.62
N ALA A 54 11.29 4.70 -2.58
CA ALA A 54 11.74 4.42 -1.21
C ALA A 54 12.02 2.93 -1.01
N GLY A 55 11.20 2.06 -1.63
CA GLY A 55 11.38 0.61 -1.65
C GLY A 55 12.69 0.16 -2.29
N ASP A 56 13.13 0.83 -3.36
CA ASP A 56 14.44 0.58 -4.00
C ASP A 56 15.61 0.84 -3.05
N GLN A 57 15.37 1.60 -1.98
CA GLN A 57 16.33 1.90 -0.91
C GLN A 57 15.99 1.17 0.42
N GLY A 58 15.06 0.22 0.39
CA GLY A 58 14.69 -0.61 1.55
C GLY A 58 13.75 0.07 2.54
N LYS A 59 13.07 1.16 2.15
CA LYS A 59 12.17 1.97 3.00
C LYS A 59 10.74 2.07 2.46
N PHE A 60 10.27 1.01 1.81
CA PHE A 60 8.91 0.97 1.24
C PHE A 60 7.84 1.21 2.32
N TRP A 61 7.89 0.44 3.42
CA TRP A 61 6.87 0.47 4.47
C TRP A 61 6.90 1.79 5.24
N GLU A 62 8.09 2.35 5.49
CA GLU A 62 8.19 3.65 6.14
C GLU A 62 7.65 4.79 5.26
N MET A 63 7.89 4.76 3.94
CA MET A 63 7.27 5.72 3.02
C MET A 63 5.76 5.49 2.90
N HIS A 64 5.31 4.23 2.87
CA HIS A 64 3.90 3.87 2.89
C HIS A 64 3.18 4.49 4.08
N ASP A 65 3.74 4.36 5.28
CA ASP A 65 3.16 4.89 6.51
C ASP A 65 3.10 6.42 6.49
N LEU A 66 4.16 7.08 6.01
CA LEU A 66 4.18 8.55 5.85
C LEU A 66 3.15 9.05 4.83
N LEU A 67 2.99 8.35 3.70
CA LEU A 67 2.01 8.70 2.68
C LEU A 67 0.57 8.57 3.20
N PHE A 68 0.29 7.54 4.01
CA PHE A 68 -1.02 7.37 4.66
C PHE A 68 -1.21 8.21 5.92
N ALA A 69 -0.15 8.71 6.56
CA ALA A 69 -0.25 9.55 7.75
C ALA A 69 -0.95 10.89 7.44
N ASP A 70 -0.54 11.56 6.36
CA ASP A 70 -1.14 12.83 5.95
C ASP A 70 -1.29 12.94 4.41
N PRO A 71 -2.30 12.26 3.82
CA PRO A 71 -2.60 12.36 2.40
C PRO A 71 -2.92 13.79 1.92
N GLN A 72 -3.40 14.66 2.81
CA GLN A 72 -3.77 16.02 2.45
C GLN A 72 -2.54 16.89 2.19
N SER A 73 -1.42 16.64 2.88
CA SER A 73 -0.17 17.39 2.68
C SER A 73 0.38 17.31 1.25
N TRP A 74 0.19 16.18 0.58
CA TRP A 74 0.70 15.93 -0.78
C TRP A 74 -0.41 15.83 -1.84
N SER A 75 -1.70 15.88 -1.48
CA SER A 75 -2.82 15.90 -2.44
C SER A 75 -3.00 17.28 -3.12
N ILE A 76 -1.92 17.81 -3.69
CA ILE A 76 -1.82 19.11 -4.35
C ILE A 76 -1.38 18.94 -5.81
N SER A 77 -1.35 20.02 -6.60
CA SER A 77 -1.06 19.94 -8.03
C SER A 77 0.32 19.35 -8.37
N ASP A 78 1.32 19.62 -7.55
CA ASP A 78 2.67 19.07 -7.69
C ASP A 78 3.11 18.46 -6.34
N PRO A 79 3.05 17.11 -6.20
CA PRO A 79 3.33 16.44 -4.94
C PRO A 79 4.81 16.07 -4.77
N ASN A 80 5.61 16.13 -5.83
CA ASN A 80 6.99 15.63 -5.84
C ASN A 80 7.91 16.33 -4.81
N PRO A 81 7.79 17.66 -4.57
CA PRO A 81 8.56 18.30 -3.50
C PRO A 81 8.26 17.70 -2.12
N VAL A 82 6.99 17.39 -1.82
CA VAL A 82 6.60 16.78 -0.55
C VAL A 82 7.18 15.38 -0.44
N PHE A 83 7.14 14.57 -1.51
CA PHE A 83 7.74 13.24 -1.52
C PHE A 83 9.26 13.27 -1.33
N THR A 84 9.93 14.28 -1.90
CA THR A 84 11.37 14.52 -1.71
C THR A 84 11.68 14.85 -0.25
N ASP A 85 10.86 15.68 0.39
CA ASP A 85 11.00 16.01 1.82
C ASP A 85 10.76 14.78 2.71
N LEU A 86 9.79 13.92 2.38
CA LEU A 86 9.57 12.65 3.07
C LEU A 86 10.77 11.71 2.90
N ALA A 87 11.34 11.60 1.70
CA ALA A 87 12.54 10.81 1.46
C ALA A 87 13.73 11.30 2.31
N GLY A 88 13.89 12.62 2.46
CA GLY A 88 14.88 13.21 3.36
C GLY A 88 14.64 12.86 4.84
N GLN A 89 13.38 12.83 5.29
CA GLN A 89 13.02 12.41 6.66
C GLN A 89 13.34 10.93 6.92
N LEU A 90 13.29 10.10 5.87
CA LEU A 90 13.65 8.68 5.92
C LEU A 90 15.17 8.43 5.75
N GLU A 91 15.97 9.49 5.68
CA GLU A 91 17.43 9.42 5.49
C GLU A 91 17.84 8.68 4.19
N LEU A 92 17.01 8.79 3.15
CA LEU A 92 17.29 8.23 1.83
C LEU A 92 18.33 9.04 1.06
N ASP A 93 18.96 8.42 0.06
CA ASP A 93 19.66 9.14 -1.00
C ASP A 93 18.61 9.88 -1.85
N VAL A 94 18.51 11.19 -1.62
CA VAL A 94 17.54 12.07 -2.26
C VAL A 94 17.80 12.22 -3.76
N ASP A 95 19.06 12.16 -4.20
CA ASP A 95 19.40 12.26 -5.63
C ASP A 95 18.99 10.98 -6.37
N ALA A 96 19.25 9.81 -5.75
CA ALA A 96 18.78 8.53 -6.27
C ALA A 96 17.24 8.45 -6.26
N PHE A 97 16.59 8.92 -5.19
CA PHE A 97 15.15 8.99 -5.08
C PHE A 97 14.52 9.83 -6.19
N ASN A 98 15.02 11.05 -6.41
CA ASN A 98 14.53 11.95 -7.45
C ASN A 98 14.78 11.40 -8.86
N THR A 99 15.89 10.71 -9.06
CA THR A 99 16.18 10.01 -10.33
C THR A 99 15.15 8.91 -10.58
N CYS A 100 14.86 8.09 -9.57
CA CYS A 100 13.83 7.05 -9.64
C CYS A 100 12.44 7.65 -9.89
N LEU A 101 12.08 8.75 -9.22
CA LEU A 101 10.77 9.38 -9.35
C LEU A 101 10.54 9.96 -10.75
N ALA A 102 11.61 10.39 -11.41
CA ALA A 102 11.59 10.88 -12.79
C ALA A 102 11.67 9.75 -13.85
N ASP A 103 11.96 8.51 -13.45
CA ASP A 103 12.09 7.38 -14.35
C ASP A 103 10.70 6.85 -14.78
N PRO A 104 10.38 6.83 -16.08
CA PRO A 104 9.15 6.21 -16.58
C PRO A 104 8.97 4.75 -16.13
N ALA A 105 10.06 4.00 -15.93
CA ALA A 105 10.00 2.62 -15.48
C ALA A 105 9.33 2.49 -14.10
N THR A 106 9.49 3.48 -13.21
CA THR A 106 8.83 3.49 -11.89
C THR A 106 7.32 3.60 -12.03
N ALA A 107 6.85 4.50 -12.92
CA ALA A 107 5.42 4.62 -13.23
C ALA A 107 4.84 3.36 -13.90
N GLU A 108 5.66 2.65 -14.70
CA GLU A 108 5.29 1.36 -15.26
C GLU A 108 5.11 0.28 -14.19
N ARG A 109 5.90 0.28 -13.10
CA ARG A 109 5.70 -0.67 -11.98
C ARG A 109 4.33 -0.49 -11.33
N VAL A 110 3.97 0.75 -11.01
CA VAL A 110 2.66 1.12 -10.45
C VAL A 110 1.53 0.70 -11.39
N THR A 111 1.70 0.94 -12.70
CA THR A 111 0.73 0.56 -13.72
C THR A 111 0.62 -0.97 -13.86
N SER A 112 1.74 -1.69 -13.76
CA SER A 112 1.78 -3.15 -13.81
C SER A 112 0.99 -3.76 -12.65
N ASP A 113 1.20 -3.27 -11.43
CA ASP A 113 0.43 -3.70 -10.27
C ASP A 113 -1.07 -3.47 -10.42
N MET A 114 -1.44 -2.30 -10.95
CA MET A 114 -2.85 -1.98 -11.21
C MET A 114 -3.44 -2.95 -12.24
N ASN A 115 -2.71 -3.27 -13.30
CA ASN A 115 -3.14 -4.22 -14.32
C ASN A 115 -3.29 -5.65 -13.77
N ASP A 116 -2.37 -6.09 -12.90
CA ASP A 116 -2.46 -7.39 -12.21
C ASP A 116 -3.74 -7.48 -11.38
N GLY A 117 -4.11 -6.38 -10.70
CA GLY A 117 -5.30 -6.30 -9.85
C GLY A 117 -6.62 -6.12 -10.60
N ALA A 118 -6.59 -5.60 -11.84
CA ALA A 118 -7.79 -5.18 -12.57
C ALA A 118 -8.89 -6.26 -12.73
N PRO A 119 -8.57 -7.56 -12.89
CA PRO A 119 -9.60 -8.61 -12.93
C PRO A 119 -10.33 -8.85 -11.61
N PHE A 120 -9.74 -8.45 -10.47
CA PHE A 120 -10.19 -8.82 -9.13
C PHE A 120 -10.69 -7.63 -8.30
N VAL A 121 -10.13 -6.44 -8.56
CA VAL A 121 -10.32 -5.25 -7.73
C VAL A 121 -11.38 -4.33 -8.34
N GLN A 122 -12.47 -4.09 -7.60
CA GLN A 122 -13.55 -3.17 -7.97
C GLN A 122 -13.47 -1.83 -7.21
N GLY A 123 -12.60 -1.74 -6.21
CA GLY A 123 -12.40 -0.58 -5.37
C GLY A 123 -11.32 -0.85 -4.32
N THR A 124 -10.88 0.19 -3.63
CA THR A 124 -9.79 0.09 -2.65
C THR A 124 -10.26 0.45 -1.23
N PRO A 125 -9.72 -0.21 -0.18
CA PRO A 125 -8.78 -1.32 -0.27
C PRO A 125 -9.50 -2.62 -0.68
N THR A 126 -8.76 -3.53 -1.31
CA THR A 126 -9.17 -4.91 -1.56
C THR A 126 -7.98 -5.77 -1.17
N PHE A 127 -8.23 -6.85 -0.43
CA PHE A 127 -7.20 -7.79 0.02
C PHE A 127 -7.42 -9.13 -0.67
N ILE A 128 -6.34 -9.68 -1.21
CA ILE A 128 -6.32 -11.02 -1.80
C ILE A 128 -5.44 -11.86 -0.90
N VAL A 129 -6.07 -12.74 -0.13
CA VAL A 129 -5.39 -13.65 0.79
C VAL A 129 -5.06 -14.93 0.03
N LEU A 130 -3.76 -15.23 -0.09
CA LEU A 130 -3.27 -16.46 -0.69
C LEU A 130 -2.77 -17.38 0.42
N PHE A 131 -3.36 -18.57 0.54
CA PHE A 131 -2.99 -19.54 1.56
C PHE A 131 -3.09 -20.96 0.99
N ASN A 132 -2.02 -21.76 1.12
CA ASN A 132 -1.96 -23.15 0.63
C ASN A 132 -2.41 -23.36 -0.84
N GLY A 133 -2.17 -22.36 -1.70
CA GLY A 133 -2.55 -22.42 -3.12
C GLY A 133 -4.01 -22.02 -3.42
N GLU A 134 -4.78 -21.65 -2.39
CA GLU A 134 -6.11 -21.07 -2.54
C GLU A 134 -6.06 -19.55 -2.40
N GLY A 135 -6.97 -18.85 -3.09
CA GLY A 135 -7.10 -17.39 -3.02
C GLY A 135 -8.49 -16.98 -2.56
N ARG A 136 -8.57 -16.06 -1.60
CA ARG A 136 -9.82 -15.43 -1.14
C ARG A 136 -9.73 -13.92 -1.19
N ILE A 137 -10.86 -13.29 -1.52
CA ILE A 137 -10.97 -11.84 -1.57
C ILE A 137 -11.68 -11.35 -0.32
N ILE A 138 -11.07 -10.40 0.38
CA ILE A 138 -11.68 -9.61 1.44
C ILE A 138 -11.83 -8.18 0.91
N PRO A 139 -13.04 -7.73 0.56
CA PRO A 139 -13.25 -6.42 -0.03
C PRO A 139 -13.43 -5.33 1.03
N GLY A 140 -12.81 -4.17 0.80
CA GLY A 140 -13.02 -2.97 1.60
C GLY A 140 -12.28 -2.95 2.93
N ALA A 141 -12.31 -1.79 3.58
CA ALA A 141 -11.76 -1.58 4.91
C ALA A 141 -12.75 -2.08 5.97
N LEU A 142 -12.79 -3.40 6.17
CA LEU A 142 -13.60 -4.06 7.20
C LEU A 142 -13.16 -3.65 8.61
N PRO A 143 -14.06 -3.70 9.61
CA PRO A 143 -13.67 -3.58 11.01
C PRO A 143 -12.67 -4.66 11.42
N LEU A 144 -11.79 -4.35 12.39
CA LEU A 144 -10.74 -5.24 12.88
C LEU A 144 -11.25 -6.65 13.21
N GLU A 145 -12.29 -6.77 14.03
CA GLU A 145 -12.83 -8.08 14.44
C GLU A 145 -13.28 -8.92 13.23
N THR A 146 -13.92 -8.29 12.25
CA THR A 146 -14.38 -8.99 11.04
C THR A 146 -13.20 -9.41 10.16
N PHE A 147 -12.17 -8.58 10.06
CA PHE A 147 -10.97 -8.91 9.30
C PHE A 147 -10.19 -10.05 9.97
N SER A 148 -9.90 -9.94 11.27
CA SER A 148 -9.19 -10.95 12.05
C SER A 148 -9.91 -12.30 11.98
N GLN A 149 -11.24 -12.32 12.15
CA GLN A 149 -12.03 -13.55 12.00
C GLN A 149 -11.88 -14.14 10.58
N ALA A 150 -11.94 -13.32 9.53
CA ALA A 150 -11.79 -13.81 8.17
C ALA A 150 -10.40 -14.41 7.90
N LEU A 151 -9.33 -13.84 8.48
CA LEU A 151 -7.99 -14.41 8.42
C LEU A 151 -7.89 -15.72 9.20
N GLN A 152 -8.41 -15.76 10.43
CA GLN A 152 -8.40 -16.97 11.25
C GLN A 152 -9.15 -18.12 10.57
N GLU A 153 -10.30 -17.86 9.97
CA GLU A 153 -11.05 -18.87 9.21
C GLU A 153 -10.26 -19.41 8.02
N ILE A 154 -9.40 -18.60 7.37
CA ILE A 154 -8.54 -19.04 6.27
C ILE A 154 -7.40 -19.92 6.80
N ILE A 155 -6.78 -19.52 7.91
CA ILE A 155 -5.68 -20.24 8.55
C ILE A 155 -6.18 -21.61 9.06
N ASP A 156 -7.31 -21.62 9.77
CA ASP A 156 -7.87 -22.81 10.43
C ASP A 156 -8.39 -23.87 9.44
N GLN A 157 -8.88 -23.48 8.26
CA GLN A 157 -9.46 -24.42 7.28
C GLN A 157 -8.46 -25.40 6.66
N THR A 158 -7.19 -25.34 7.08
CA THR A 158 -6.12 -26.15 6.51
C THR A 158 -5.23 -26.83 7.56
N ASN A 159 -5.60 -26.77 8.84
CA ASN A 159 -5.09 -27.63 9.91
C ASN A 159 -5.94 -28.91 10.05
#